data_AF-A0A552ZH55-F1
#
_entry.id   AF-A0A552ZH55-F1
#
_cell.length_a   1.000
_cell.length_b   1.000
_cell.length_c   1.000
_cell.angle_alpha   90.00
_cell.angle_beta   90.00
_cell.angle_gamma   90.00
#
_symmetry.space_group_name_H-M   'P 1'
#
loop_
_entity.id
_entity.type
_entity.pdbx_description
1 polymer ?
#
loop_
_entity_poly.entity_id
_entity_poly.type
_entity_poly.pdbx_seq_one_letter_code
_entity_poly.pdbx_strand_id
1 'polypeptide(L)'
;MKAGVAVLVFAGALLAGPPTAGADPGCPTGYTPDGAGCMARLSAVSADSTDGTLTGTPLGATTPVTIFGEPGFYLPSTGFGSAAPALVTQWDALIAGVGVPDPADPNWYGEGKARAFLPRQLNDIAAQLPSGSIVIRGVPDPANPQLFTLQSIQPMA
;
A
#
# COMPACT_ATOMS: atom_id res chain seq x y z
N MET A 1 -40.43 -35.71 55.71
CA MET A 1 -39.88 -34.38 55.36
C MET A 1 -38.50 -34.58 54.76
N LYS A 2 -38.27 -34.07 53.54
CA LYS A 2 -37.03 -34.04 52.69
C LYS A 2 -37.40 -34.51 51.28
N ALA A 3 -36.96 -33.92 50.18
CA ALA A 3 -36.43 -32.59 49.85
C ALA A 3 -36.50 -32.56 48.32
N GLY A 4 -37.16 -31.56 47.73
CA GLY A 4 -37.15 -31.33 46.29
C GLY A 4 -36.02 -30.36 45.95
N VAL A 5 -35.17 -30.71 44.98
CA VAL A 5 -34.23 -29.78 44.37
C VAL A 5 -34.26 -30.00 42.87
N ALA A 6 -34.73 -28.99 42.15
CA ALA A 6 -34.51 -28.81 40.72
C ALA A 6 -33.92 -27.42 40.53
N VAL A 7 -32.74 -27.32 39.92
CA VAL A 7 -32.24 -26.09 39.26
C VAL A 7 -31.36 -26.52 38.08
N LEU A 8 -31.81 -26.18 36.86
CA LEU A 8 -30.99 -26.06 35.65
C LEU A 8 -30.21 -24.74 35.69
N VAL A 9 -28.95 -24.69 35.24
CA VAL A 9 -28.41 -23.50 34.54
C VAL A 9 -27.32 -23.87 33.52
N PHE A 10 -27.66 -23.61 32.26
CA PHE A 10 -26.85 -23.14 31.10
C PHE A 10 -25.32 -23.28 31.13
N ALA A 11 -24.79 -24.13 30.23
CA ALA A 11 -23.42 -24.05 29.76
C ALA A 11 -23.28 -22.86 28.78
N GLY A 12 -22.46 -21.87 29.14
CA GLY A 12 -22.24 -20.65 28.37
C GLY A 12 -21.56 -20.91 27.03
N ALA A 13 -22.12 -20.34 25.97
CA ALA A 13 -21.47 -20.23 24.67
C ALA A 13 -20.27 -19.29 24.77
N LEU A 14 -19.08 -19.78 24.44
CA LEU A 14 -17.89 -18.96 24.22
C LEU A 14 -18.12 -18.13 22.94
N LEU A 15 -18.56 -16.89 23.11
CA LEU A 15 -18.51 -15.88 22.05
C LEU A 15 -17.04 -15.50 21.85
N ALA A 16 -16.39 -16.12 20.86
CA ALA A 16 -15.19 -15.55 20.27
C ALA A 16 -15.61 -14.25 19.57
N GLY A 17 -15.39 -13.12 20.24
CA GLY A 17 -15.49 -11.80 19.60
C GLY A 17 -14.51 -11.72 18.42
N PRO A 18 -14.77 -10.86 17.41
CA PRO A 18 -13.77 -10.58 16.39
C PRO A 18 -12.49 -10.12 17.10
N PRO A 19 -11.29 -10.50 16.64
CA PRO A 19 -10.07 -9.96 17.21
C PRO A 19 -10.18 -8.45 17.15
N THR A 20 -10.23 -7.81 18.32
CA THR A 20 -10.04 -6.37 18.42
C THR A 20 -8.72 -6.09 17.73
N ALA A 21 -8.74 -5.37 16.60
CA ALA A 21 -7.54 -4.86 15.97
C ALA A 21 -6.73 -4.18 17.07
N GLY A 22 -5.65 -4.82 17.52
CA GLY A 22 -4.80 -4.29 18.55
C GLY A 22 -4.34 -2.94 18.06
N ALA A 23 -4.62 -1.89 18.83
CA ALA A 23 -4.00 -0.61 18.60
C ALA A 23 -2.49 -0.82 18.68
N ASP A 24 -1.78 -0.70 17.56
CA ASP A 24 -0.32 -0.67 17.56
C ASP A 24 0.11 0.82 17.58
N PRO A 25 0.72 1.31 18.68
CA PRO A 25 1.20 2.68 18.79
C PRO A 25 2.60 2.79 18.18
N GLY A 26 2.75 3.28 16.95
CA GLY A 26 4.10 3.38 16.38
C GLY A 26 4.32 4.12 15.07
N CYS A 27 3.27 4.60 14.41
CA CYS A 27 3.46 5.33 13.15
C CYS A 27 4.08 6.72 13.40
N PRO A 28 5.13 7.11 12.65
CA PRO A 28 5.73 8.43 12.79
C PRO A 28 4.78 9.52 12.31
N THR A 29 5.12 10.77 12.60
CA THR A 29 4.32 11.92 12.17
C THR A 29 4.06 11.88 10.65
N GLY A 30 2.82 12.15 10.25
CA GLY A 30 2.36 12.10 8.86
C GLY A 30 1.89 10.73 8.37
N TYR A 31 1.89 9.73 9.25
CA TYR A 31 1.37 8.39 8.98
C TYR A 31 0.18 8.06 9.88
N THR A 32 -0.69 7.18 9.37
CA THR A 32 -1.83 6.63 10.09
C THR A 32 -1.67 5.12 10.22
N PRO A 33 -1.97 4.51 11.38
CA PRO A 33 -1.97 3.05 11.53
C PRO A 33 -2.92 2.37 10.56
N ASP A 34 -2.49 1.25 9.98
CA ASP A 34 -3.24 0.53 8.95
C ASP A 34 -2.89 -0.97 8.95
N GLY A 35 -3.65 -1.75 9.73
CA GLY A 35 -3.39 -3.17 9.94
C GLY A 35 -2.07 -3.39 10.70
N ALA A 36 -1.16 -4.16 10.11
CA ALA A 36 0.17 -4.43 10.67
C ALA A 36 1.24 -3.40 10.25
N GLY A 37 0.85 -2.28 9.66
CA GLY A 37 1.77 -1.24 9.19
C GLY A 37 1.19 0.16 9.30
N CYS A 38 1.79 1.08 8.55
CA CYS A 38 1.44 2.48 8.49
C CYS A 38 1.10 2.87 7.05
N MET A 39 0.15 3.79 6.90
CA MET A 39 -0.24 4.41 5.63
C MET A 39 0.09 5.90 5.67
N ALA A 40 0.55 6.46 4.55
CA ALA A 40 0.70 7.90 4.37
C ALA A 40 0.31 8.36 2.97
N ARG A 41 -0.24 9.57 2.88
CA ARG A 41 -0.40 10.31 1.63
C ARG A 41 0.82 11.19 1.41
N LEU A 42 1.36 11.25 0.20
CA LEU A 42 2.57 12.03 -0.11
C LEU A 42 2.22 13.40 -0.67
N SER A 43 2.85 14.46 -0.13
CA SER A 43 2.59 15.85 -0.49
C SER A 43 3.45 16.35 -1.65
N ALA A 44 4.71 15.95 -1.68
CA ALA A 44 5.66 16.19 -2.76
C ALA A 44 6.22 14.86 -3.19
N VAL A 45 6.25 14.60 -4.49
CA VAL A 45 6.74 13.35 -5.05
C VAL A 45 7.73 13.69 -6.16
N SER A 46 8.93 13.14 -6.07
CA SER A 46 9.94 13.18 -7.13
C SER A 46 10.37 11.77 -7.49
N ALA A 47 10.57 11.52 -8.77
CA ALA A 47 11.09 10.26 -9.27
C ALA A 47 12.57 10.41 -9.63
N ASP A 48 13.38 9.41 -9.26
CA ASP A 48 14.70 9.20 -9.84
C ASP A 48 14.60 8.05 -10.84
N SER A 49 14.70 8.36 -12.13
CA SER A 49 14.61 7.38 -13.21
C SER A 49 15.88 6.55 -13.37
N THR A 50 17.01 6.98 -12.79
CA THR A 50 18.28 6.23 -12.78
C THR A 50 18.20 5.10 -11.78
N ASP A 51 17.82 5.43 -10.55
CA ASP A 51 17.76 4.49 -9.43
C ASP A 51 16.41 3.77 -9.33
N GLY A 52 15.38 4.26 -10.04
CA GLY A 52 14.02 3.72 -9.97
C GLY A 52 13.36 3.97 -8.62
N THR A 53 13.76 5.03 -7.93
CA THR A 53 13.27 5.39 -6.60
C THR A 53 12.24 6.51 -6.69
N LEU A 54 11.39 6.57 -5.67
CA LEU A 54 10.43 7.62 -5.49
C LEU A 54 10.67 8.26 -4.14
N THR A 55 10.89 9.56 -4.11
CA THR A 55 11.04 10.31 -2.86
C THR A 55 9.80 11.14 -2.65
N GLY A 56 9.23 11.07 -1.45
CA GLY A 56 8.15 11.97 -1.10
C GLY A 56 8.02 12.25 0.38
N THR A 57 7.28 13.30 0.71
CA THR A 57 7.06 13.70 2.11
C THR A 57 5.64 13.33 2.53
N PRO A 58 5.46 12.50 3.58
CA PRO A 58 4.15 12.23 4.16
C PRO A 58 3.44 13.54 4.55
N LEU A 59 2.14 13.65 4.27
CA LEU A 59 1.35 14.83 4.64
C LEU A 59 1.42 15.05 6.16
N GLY A 60 1.88 16.24 6.57
CA GLY A 60 2.06 16.58 7.99
C GLY A 60 3.43 16.21 8.55
N ALA A 61 4.28 15.51 7.81
CA ALA A 61 5.69 15.30 8.14
C ALA A 61 6.59 16.38 7.50
N THR A 62 7.82 16.49 8.01
CA THR A 62 8.88 17.34 7.44
C THR A 62 10.04 16.55 6.84
N THR A 63 10.14 15.26 7.19
CA THR A 63 11.21 14.38 6.71
C THR A 63 10.71 13.61 5.49
N PRO A 64 11.41 13.69 4.34
CA PRO A 64 11.07 12.88 3.17
C PRO A 64 11.44 11.42 3.42
N VAL A 65 10.71 10.52 2.76
CA VAL A 65 11.02 9.10 2.68
C VAL A 65 11.40 8.73 1.27
N THR A 66 12.38 7.83 1.15
CA THR A 66 12.76 7.23 -0.13
C THR A 66 12.14 5.85 -0.22
N ILE A 67 11.41 5.64 -1.29
CA ILE A 67 10.65 4.44 -1.56
C ILE A 67 11.31 3.71 -2.72
N PHE A 68 11.53 2.42 -2.51
CA PHE A 68 11.93 1.48 -3.53
C PHE A 68 10.92 0.33 -3.53
N GLY A 69 10.35 0.04 -4.70
CA GLY A 69 9.35 -0.99 -4.85
C GLY A 69 9.65 -1.88 -6.05
N GLU A 70 9.65 -3.19 -5.84
CA GLU A 70 9.45 -4.16 -6.91
C GLU A 70 8.07 -3.95 -7.57
N PRO A 71 7.87 -4.28 -8.87
CA PRO A 71 6.59 -4.11 -9.57
C PRO A 71 5.34 -4.59 -8.81
N GLY A 72 5.46 -5.65 -8.00
CA GLY A 72 4.34 -6.20 -7.24
C GLY A 72 3.77 -5.29 -6.14
N PHE A 73 4.48 -4.25 -5.73
CA PHE A 73 3.98 -3.28 -4.74
C PHE A 73 3.13 -2.18 -5.38
N TYR A 74 3.22 -2.00 -6.70
CA TYR A 74 2.44 -1.00 -7.41
C TYR A 74 1.05 -1.56 -7.68
N LEU A 75 0.03 -0.92 -7.12
CA LEU A 75 -1.35 -1.37 -7.21
C LEU A 75 -2.18 -0.44 -8.10
N PRO A 76 -3.27 -0.94 -8.71
CA PRO A 76 -4.23 -0.09 -9.40
C PRO A 76 -4.79 1.01 -8.52
N SER A 77 -5.19 2.10 -9.15
CA SER A 77 -5.79 3.26 -8.51
C SER A 77 -7.15 2.93 -7.88
N THR A 78 -7.54 3.71 -6.88
CA THR A 78 -8.83 3.53 -6.18
C THR A 78 -9.53 4.86 -5.91
N GLY A 79 -10.88 4.84 -5.87
CA GLY A 79 -11.70 5.99 -5.49
C GLY A 79 -12.02 7.01 -6.59
N PHE A 80 -11.46 6.91 -7.80
CA PHE A 80 -11.65 7.89 -8.89
C PHE A 80 -12.94 7.71 -9.72
N GLY A 81 -13.66 6.60 -9.55
CA GLY A 81 -14.87 6.31 -10.33
C GLY A 81 -14.61 6.07 -11.82
N SER A 82 -15.62 6.24 -12.67
CA SER A 82 -15.56 5.97 -14.11
C SER A 82 -14.87 7.07 -14.94
N ALA A 83 -14.65 8.26 -14.36
CA ALA A 83 -14.05 9.41 -15.02
C ALA A 83 -12.74 9.82 -14.33
N ALA A 84 -11.81 8.86 -14.21
CA ALA A 84 -10.52 9.11 -13.59
C ALA A 84 -9.67 10.11 -14.41
N PRO A 85 -8.79 10.88 -13.76
CA PRO A 85 -7.83 11.74 -14.45
C PRO A 85 -6.93 10.95 -15.41
N ALA A 86 -6.50 11.57 -16.50
CA ALA A 86 -5.72 10.90 -17.55
C ALA A 86 -4.45 10.19 -17.02
N LEU A 87 -3.71 10.82 -16.10
CA LEU A 87 -2.52 10.22 -15.47
C LEU A 87 -2.87 8.99 -14.62
N VAL A 88 -4.03 8.98 -13.96
CA VAL A 88 -4.52 7.83 -13.18
C VAL A 88 -4.92 6.70 -14.12
N THR A 89 -5.62 7.00 -15.22
CA THR A 89 -5.94 5.99 -16.24
C THR A 89 -4.68 5.40 -16.87
N GLN A 90 -3.65 6.23 -17.11
CA GLN A 90 -2.37 5.76 -17.62
C GLN A 90 -1.64 4.85 -16.63
N TRP A 91 -1.64 5.19 -15.34
CA TRP A 91 -1.12 4.34 -14.27
C TRP A 91 -1.75 2.94 -14.30
N ASP A 92 -3.08 2.88 -14.33
CA ASP A 92 -3.81 1.61 -14.33
C ASP A 92 -3.56 0.80 -15.60
N ALA A 93 -3.51 1.48 -16.76
CA ALA A 93 -3.22 0.83 -18.03
C ALA A 93 -1.82 0.21 -18.09
N LEU A 94 -0.80 0.88 -17.50
CA LEU A 94 0.55 0.34 -17.43
C LEU A 94 0.63 -0.91 -16.56
N ILE A 95 -0.05 -0.92 -15.40
CA ILE A 95 -0.12 -2.10 -14.54
C ILE A 95 -0.84 -3.25 -15.25
N ALA A 96 -1.97 -2.98 -15.89
CA ALA A 96 -2.74 -3.99 -16.62
C ALA A 96 -2.00 -4.55 -17.85
N GLY A 97 -1.15 -3.74 -18.49
CA GLY A 97 -0.37 -4.13 -19.66
C GLY A 97 0.85 -5.02 -19.37
N VAL A 98 1.20 -5.20 -18.10
CA VAL A 98 2.36 -6.00 -17.68
C VAL A 98 1.91 -7.22 -16.90
N GLY A 99 1.82 -8.35 -17.59
CA GLY A 99 1.44 -9.65 -17.02
C GLY A 99 2.55 -10.36 -16.23
N VAL A 100 2.21 -11.51 -15.66
CA VAL A 100 3.22 -12.44 -15.12
C VAL A 100 3.94 -13.09 -16.30
N PRO A 101 5.27 -13.01 -16.41
CA PRO A 101 6.00 -13.63 -17.51
C PRO A 101 5.74 -15.14 -17.54
N ASP A 102 5.30 -15.66 -18.69
CA ASP A 102 5.17 -17.10 -18.93
C ASP A 102 6.41 -17.61 -19.68
N PRO A 103 7.27 -18.45 -19.07
CA PRO A 103 8.45 -18.99 -19.74
C PRO A 103 8.15 -19.81 -21.02
N ALA A 104 6.89 -20.25 -21.22
CA ALA A 104 6.46 -20.95 -22.42
C ALA A 104 6.10 -19.98 -23.58
N ASP A 105 5.90 -18.70 -23.31
CA ASP A 105 5.66 -17.68 -24.33
C ASP A 105 6.98 -17.31 -25.03
N PRO A 106 7.10 -17.40 -26.36
CA PRO A 106 8.29 -16.94 -27.09
C PRO A 106 8.71 -15.48 -26.80
N ASN A 107 7.77 -14.65 -26.32
CA ASN A 107 7.97 -13.26 -25.93
C ASN A 107 8.29 -13.06 -24.43
N TRP A 108 8.48 -14.13 -23.64
CA TRP A 108 8.71 -14.08 -22.18
C TRP A 108 9.79 -13.07 -21.76
N TYR A 109 10.84 -12.92 -22.57
CA TYR A 109 11.93 -11.99 -22.31
C TYR A 109 11.50 -10.52 -22.46
N GLY A 110 10.65 -10.22 -23.46
CA GLY A 110 10.07 -8.90 -23.66
C GLY A 110 9.16 -8.51 -22.50
N GLU A 111 8.32 -9.44 -22.04
CA GLU A 111 7.45 -9.26 -20.89
C GLU A 111 8.23 -9.06 -19.59
N GLY A 112 9.27 -9.88 -19.38
CA GLY A 112 10.18 -9.73 -18.24
C GLY A 112 10.84 -8.35 -18.19
N LYS A 113 11.27 -7.81 -19.34
CA LYS A 113 11.78 -6.45 -19.44
C LYS A 113 10.73 -5.40 -19.13
N ALA A 114 9.54 -5.50 -19.74
CA ALA A 114 8.45 -4.56 -19.47
C ALA A 114 8.14 -4.49 -17.98
N ARG A 115 8.13 -5.65 -17.30
CA ARG A 115 7.91 -5.74 -15.86
C ARG A 115 9.05 -5.13 -15.04
N ALA A 116 10.31 -5.38 -15.41
CA ALA A 116 11.46 -4.79 -14.71
C ALA A 116 11.48 -3.25 -14.78
N PHE A 117 10.96 -2.65 -15.87
CA PHE A 117 10.94 -1.20 -16.06
C PHE A 117 9.63 -0.53 -15.61
N LEU A 118 8.60 -1.29 -15.23
CA LEU A 118 7.30 -0.75 -14.79
C LEU A 118 7.43 0.27 -13.64
N PRO A 119 8.22 0.04 -12.58
CA PRO A 119 8.33 0.97 -11.45
C PRO A 119 8.81 2.36 -11.88
N ARG A 120 9.73 2.44 -12.85
CA ARG A 120 10.24 3.72 -13.35
C ARG A 120 9.15 4.53 -14.02
N GLN A 121 8.37 3.89 -14.90
CA GLN A 121 7.26 4.56 -15.60
C GLN A 121 6.17 5.01 -14.62
N LEU A 122 5.86 4.19 -13.62
CA LEU A 122 4.88 4.53 -12.60
C LEU A 122 5.39 5.66 -11.69
N ASN A 123 6.67 5.68 -11.33
CA ASN A 123 7.25 6.78 -10.56
C ASN A 123 7.18 8.11 -11.32
N ASP A 124 7.45 8.10 -12.64
CA ASP A 124 7.34 9.29 -13.48
C ASP A 124 5.90 9.84 -13.52
N ILE A 125 4.90 8.96 -13.51
CA ILE A 125 3.48 9.36 -13.39
C ILE A 125 3.20 9.91 -11.99
N ALA A 126 3.67 9.24 -10.94
CA ALA A 126 3.46 9.66 -9.56
C ALA A 126 4.00 11.05 -9.26
N ALA A 127 5.14 11.43 -9.84
CA ALA A 127 5.72 12.77 -9.71
C ALA A 127 4.88 13.89 -10.37
N GLN A 128 3.96 13.54 -11.28
CA GLN A 128 3.09 14.49 -11.98
C GLN A 128 1.68 14.56 -11.36
N LEU A 129 1.32 13.61 -10.50
CA LEU A 129 0.02 13.60 -9.85
C LEU A 129 -0.08 14.72 -8.80
N PRO A 130 -1.30 15.21 -8.51
CA PRO A 130 -1.50 16.22 -7.48
C PRO A 130 -0.97 15.79 -6.11
N SER A 131 -0.59 16.78 -5.31
CA SER A 131 -0.23 16.59 -3.90
C SER A 131 -1.32 15.81 -3.16
N GLY A 132 -0.93 14.80 -2.40
CA GLY A 132 -1.81 13.95 -1.61
C GLY A 132 -2.48 12.82 -2.40
N SER A 133 -2.29 12.72 -3.72
CA SER A 133 -2.89 11.64 -4.52
C SER A 133 -2.17 10.31 -4.40
N ILE A 134 -0.87 10.29 -4.11
CA ILE A 134 -0.13 9.04 -3.91
C ILE A 134 -0.24 8.59 -2.47
N VAL A 135 -0.62 7.33 -2.29
CA VAL A 135 -0.71 6.68 -0.99
C VAL A 135 0.27 5.52 -0.94
N ILE A 136 1.06 5.47 0.12
CA ILE A 136 1.95 4.35 0.44
C ILE A 136 1.44 3.64 1.68
N ARG A 137 1.58 2.32 1.70
CA ARG A 137 1.45 1.47 2.89
C ARG A 137 2.75 0.72 3.11
N GLY A 138 3.13 0.51 4.36
CA GLY A 138 4.37 -0.18 4.69
C GLY A 138 4.75 -0.04 6.15
N VAL A 139 5.97 -0.45 6.47
CA VAL A 139 6.53 -0.38 7.81
C VAL A 139 7.67 0.65 7.82
N PRO A 140 7.51 1.79 8.51
CA PRO A 140 8.60 2.73 8.74
C PRO A 140 9.75 2.07 9.50
N ASP A 141 10.99 2.40 9.14
CA ASP A 141 12.14 1.92 9.90
C ASP A 141 12.23 2.66 11.26
N PRO A 142 12.33 1.93 12.38
CA PRO A 142 12.32 2.54 13.72
C PRO A 142 13.63 3.28 14.07
N ALA A 143 14.72 3.00 13.36
CA ALA A 143 16.04 3.61 13.59
C ALA A 143 16.36 4.71 12.58
N ASN A 144 15.79 4.65 11.36
CA ASN A 144 15.99 5.65 10.31
C ASN A 144 14.65 6.13 9.71
N PRO A 145 14.17 7.33 10.06
CA PRO A 145 12.88 7.84 9.60
C PRO A 145 12.81 8.13 8.09
N GLN A 146 13.94 8.05 7.36
CA GLN A 146 13.97 8.20 5.90
C GLN A 146 13.74 6.89 5.14
N LEU A 147 13.85 5.75 5.83
CA LEU A 147 13.67 4.42 5.25
C LEU A 147 12.26 3.89 5.55
N PHE A 148 11.68 3.25 4.54
CA PHE A 148 10.32 2.74 4.61
C PHE A 148 10.22 1.42 3.84
N THR A 149 9.83 0.35 4.53
CA THR A 149 9.61 -0.95 3.89
C THR A 149 8.25 -0.93 3.23
N LEU A 150 8.24 -0.80 1.90
CA LEU A 150 7.02 -0.68 1.11
C LEU A 150 6.21 -1.99 1.14
N GLN A 151 4.89 -1.85 1.30
CA GLN A 151 3.89 -2.91 1.12
C GLN A 151 2.94 -2.60 -0.03
N SER A 152 2.64 -1.32 -0.28
CA SER A 152 1.97 -0.90 -1.51
C SER A 152 2.18 0.57 -1.82
N ILE A 153 2.01 0.92 -3.09
CA ILE A 153 1.93 2.28 -3.60
C ILE A 153 0.85 2.38 -4.67
N GLN A 154 -0.04 3.35 -4.55
CA GLN A 154 -1.10 3.59 -5.53
C GLN A 154 -1.67 5.02 -5.46
N PRO A 155 -2.25 5.52 -6.57
CA PRO A 155 -3.10 6.70 -6.55
C PRO A 155 -4.43 6.42 -5.82
N MET A 156 -4.84 7.36 -4.96
CA MET A 156 -6.17 7.35 -4.33
C MET A 156 -6.80 8.74 -4.39
N ALA A 157 -8.10 8.79 -4.70
CA ALA A 157 -8.91 10.01 -4.69
C ALA A 157 -9.00 10.67 -3.30
#